data_AF-A0A3D5ZEX2-F1
#
_entry.id   AF-A0A3D5ZEX2-F1
#
_cell.length_a   1.000
_cell.length_b   1.000
_cell.length_c   1.000
_cell.angle_alpha   90.00
_cell.angle_beta   90.00
_cell.angle_gamma   90.00
#
_symmetry.space_group_name_H-M   'P 1'
#
loop_
_entity.id
_entity.type
_entity.pdbx_description
1 polymer ?
#
loop_
_entity_poly.entity_id
_entity_poly.type
_entity_poly.pdbx_seq_one_letter_code
_entity_poly.pdbx_strand_id
1 'polypeptide(L)'
;MPNSLFYINLLLGLFIGVLFAFPANGQTELCEIFPGLNDEYGLPSPVNLRMFDAGNTNALVESGSFYKCTGESGARIKVHLVSIDDPDSGWDLELILDSGTDWTNWSNQDFPTSYVDDFGIVIDEYLDWTYYVITSGTLNGWGAWEESQLSVNHAPANYYYAMEVGVKANGHNSGFGARVWMTHEGTVYNPDFQMVTENASVGSSLYLDLAESIIVDEHFVLPSTTDVMIPFCVLEDFEYDEIIPSENNNISIEQIGGCDASLYLEMNEPMVISDLSIGTNVFVISNEDLCGNYEEQTVTITVIACPGEEIECSPFTAGLDKLLLDCGGINEALLQAD
;
A
#
# COMPACT_ATOMS: atom_id res chain seq x y z
N MET A 1 -29.99 72.18 29.19
CA MET A 1 -30.05 71.86 30.64
C MET A 1 -30.99 70.66 30.81
N PRO A 2 -30.68 69.63 31.61
CA PRO A 2 -29.64 68.63 31.31
C PRO A 2 -30.10 67.17 31.59
N ASN A 3 -29.26 66.20 31.16
CA ASN A 3 -28.95 64.87 31.75
C ASN A 3 -30.09 63.81 31.87
N SER A 4 -29.90 62.51 31.68
CA SER A 4 -28.75 61.61 31.88
C SER A 4 -28.93 60.34 31.02
N LEU A 5 -27.96 59.91 30.19
CA LEU A 5 -26.95 58.88 30.51
C LEU A 5 -27.50 57.56 31.07
N PHE A 6 -27.58 56.54 30.21
CA PHE A 6 -27.17 55.17 30.55
C PHE A 6 -26.49 54.55 29.31
N TYR A 7 -25.18 54.38 29.41
CA TYR A 7 -24.37 53.54 28.54
C TYR A 7 -24.64 52.07 28.92
N ILE A 8 -25.01 51.25 27.95
CA ILE A 8 -24.79 49.79 28.01
C ILE A 8 -23.95 49.44 26.79
N ASN A 9 -22.75 48.94 27.08
CA ASN A 9 -21.77 48.47 26.11
C ASN A 9 -22.38 47.38 25.22
N LEU A 10 -22.51 47.65 23.92
CA LEU A 10 -22.71 46.62 22.92
C LEU A 10 -21.34 46.00 22.60
N LEU A 11 -20.88 45.09 23.46
CA LEU A 11 -19.83 44.13 23.11
C LEU A 11 -20.47 43.15 22.13
N LEU A 12 -20.42 43.50 20.84
CA LEU A 12 -20.67 42.55 19.76
C LEU A 12 -19.50 41.57 19.79
N GLY A 13 -19.71 40.39 20.38
CA GLY A 13 -18.77 39.29 20.32
C GLY A 13 -18.51 38.97 18.85
N LEU A 14 -17.32 39.34 18.38
CA LEU A 14 -16.76 38.86 17.14
C LEU A 14 -16.52 37.36 17.36
N PHE A 15 -17.48 36.52 16.98
CA PHE A 15 -17.26 35.10 16.84
C PHE A 15 -16.34 34.94 15.63
N ILE A 16 -15.04 35.10 15.86
CA ILE A 16 -14.02 34.54 14.99
C ILE A 16 -14.20 33.04 15.13
N GLY A 17 -15.05 32.47 14.29
CA GLY A 17 -14.95 31.07 13.94
C GLY A 17 -13.59 30.93 13.26
N VAL A 18 -12.57 30.65 14.06
CA VAL A 18 -11.37 30.01 13.55
C VAL A 18 -11.87 28.64 13.09
N LEU A 19 -12.27 28.57 11.82
CA LEU A 19 -12.19 27.32 11.09
C LEU A 19 -10.71 26.97 11.09
N PHE A 20 -10.27 26.30 12.15
CA PHE A 20 -9.25 25.29 12.00
C PHE A 20 -9.90 24.25 11.10
N ALA A 21 -9.75 24.42 9.79
CA ALA A 21 -9.71 23.26 8.92
C ALA A 21 -8.43 22.52 9.33
N PHE A 22 -8.56 21.68 10.35
CA PHE A 22 -7.70 20.51 10.42
C PHE A 22 -7.92 19.78 9.09
N PRO A 23 -6.87 19.38 8.35
CA PRO A 23 -7.09 18.47 7.24
C PRO A 23 -7.83 17.26 7.81
N ALA A 24 -8.96 16.93 7.21
CA ALA A 24 -9.68 15.72 7.58
C ALA A 24 -8.73 14.52 7.40
N ASN A 25 -8.69 13.64 8.39
CA ASN A 25 -8.10 12.30 8.25
C ASN A 25 -8.61 11.61 6.96
N GLY A 26 -7.73 10.92 6.23
CA GLY A 26 -8.08 9.68 5.53
C GLY A 26 -8.78 9.74 4.17
N GLN A 27 -8.53 10.73 3.31
CA GLN A 27 -9.05 10.71 1.93
C GLN A 27 -7.96 10.35 0.93
N THR A 28 -7.68 9.06 0.74
CA THR A 28 -6.74 8.63 -0.29
C THR A 28 -7.33 8.79 -1.70
N GLU A 29 -6.55 9.32 -2.63
CA GLU A 29 -6.91 9.27 -4.05
C GLU A 29 -6.35 8.01 -4.67
N LEU A 30 -7.21 7.14 -5.18
CA LEU A 30 -6.83 5.95 -5.92
C LEU A 30 -6.90 6.23 -7.43
N CYS A 31 -5.80 5.94 -8.13
CA CYS A 31 -5.75 5.88 -9.60
C CYS A 31 -5.50 4.42 -10.01
N GLU A 32 -6.39 3.85 -10.82
CA GLU A 32 -6.15 2.56 -11.45
C GLU A 32 -4.99 2.67 -12.47
N ILE A 33 -4.17 1.63 -12.56
CA ILE A 33 -3.12 1.52 -13.57
C ILE A 33 -3.65 0.63 -14.70
N PHE A 34 -3.68 1.15 -15.94
CA PHE A 34 -4.18 0.39 -17.07
C PHE A 34 -3.24 -0.77 -17.44
N PRO A 35 -3.79 -1.94 -17.85
CA PRO A 35 -2.99 -3.05 -18.35
C PRO A 35 -2.23 -2.69 -19.63
N GLY A 36 -0.99 -3.15 -19.71
CA GLY A 36 -0.07 -2.88 -20.82
C GLY A 36 0.42 -1.42 -20.86
N LEU A 37 1.02 -1.05 -21.99
CA LEU A 37 1.52 0.29 -22.24
C LEU A 37 0.98 0.79 -23.59
N ASN A 38 0.22 1.88 -23.56
CA ASN A 38 -0.26 2.53 -24.77
C ASN A 38 0.86 3.36 -25.40
N ASP A 39 1.31 2.97 -26.59
CA ASP A 39 2.42 3.60 -27.30
C ASP A 39 1.92 4.39 -28.52
N GLU A 40 1.26 5.52 -28.26
CA GLU A 40 0.74 6.43 -29.29
C GLU A 40 1.87 7.01 -30.16
N TYR A 41 3.04 7.24 -29.57
CA TYR A 41 4.18 7.85 -30.24
C TYR A 41 5.03 6.86 -31.05
N GLY A 42 4.75 5.55 -30.97
CA GLY A 42 5.41 4.52 -31.78
C GLY A 42 6.86 4.26 -31.41
N LEU A 43 7.16 4.27 -30.11
CA LEU A 43 8.48 3.96 -29.58
C LEU A 43 8.79 2.46 -29.66
N PRO A 44 10.01 2.06 -30.01
CA PRO A 44 10.34 0.65 -30.21
C PRO A 44 10.27 -0.14 -28.90
N SER A 45 9.64 -1.32 -28.96
CA SER A 45 9.53 -2.28 -27.85
C SER A 45 8.91 -1.68 -26.57
N PRO A 46 7.66 -1.19 -26.63
CA PRO A 46 7.00 -0.60 -25.47
C PRO A 46 6.73 -1.68 -24.42
N VAL A 47 7.25 -1.45 -23.22
CA VAL A 47 7.04 -2.30 -22.04
C VAL A 47 6.94 -1.38 -20.84
N ASN A 48 6.10 -1.73 -19.86
CA ASN A 48 5.94 -0.92 -18.67
C ASN A 48 7.20 -0.94 -17.81
N LEU A 49 7.74 -2.14 -17.53
CA LEU A 49 9.00 -2.31 -16.82
C LEU A 49 10.09 -2.76 -17.78
N ARG A 50 11.20 -2.01 -17.81
CA ARG A 50 12.42 -2.39 -18.52
C ARG A 50 13.58 -2.47 -17.55
N MET A 51 14.20 -3.65 -17.42
CA MET A 51 15.40 -3.85 -16.59
C MET A 51 16.62 -4.07 -17.49
N PHE A 52 17.68 -3.26 -17.30
CA PHE A 52 18.75 -3.17 -18.30
C PHE A 52 19.79 -4.30 -18.26
N ASP A 53 19.92 -5.05 -17.15
CA ASP A 53 20.97 -6.07 -16.97
C ASP A 53 20.56 -7.29 -16.11
N ALA A 54 19.30 -7.40 -15.68
CA ALA A 54 18.79 -8.49 -14.84
C ALA A 54 18.14 -9.61 -15.69
N GLY A 55 18.84 -10.12 -16.70
CA GLY A 55 18.33 -11.22 -17.51
C GLY A 55 17.17 -10.87 -18.46
N ASN A 56 17.05 -9.60 -18.88
CA ASN A 56 15.99 -9.11 -19.79
C ASN A 56 14.56 -9.34 -19.27
N THR A 57 14.32 -9.07 -18.00
CA THR A 57 12.99 -9.10 -17.37
C THR A 57 12.14 -7.88 -17.75
N ASN A 58 11.87 -7.75 -19.05
CA ASN A 58 10.88 -6.78 -19.52
C ASN A 58 9.48 -7.31 -19.20
N ALA A 59 8.62 -6.44 -18.68
CA ALA A 59 7.30 -6.85 -18.25
C ALA A 59 6.24 -5.80 -18.60
N LEU A 60 5.01 -6.29 -18.78
CA LEU A 60 3.82 -5.48 -18.98
C LEU A 60 3.00 -5.48 -17.71
N VAL A 61 2.33 -4.36 -17.42
CA VAL A 61 1.34 -4.32 -16.35
C VAL A 61 0.17 -5.22 -16.71
N GLU A 62 -0.21 -6.10 -15.80
CA GLU A 62 -1.51 -6.79 -15.87
C GLU A 62 -2.54 -6.08 -14.99
N SER A 63 -2.14 -5.65 -13.79
CA SER A 63 -2.99 -4.87 -12.88
C SER A 63 -2.14 -4.00 -11.96
N GLY A 64 -2.74 -2.97 -11.37
CA GLY A 64 -2.05 -2.14 -10.39
C GLY A 64 -2.86 -0.93 -9.94
N SER A 65 -2.32 -0.25 -8.93
CA SER A 65 -2.94 0.92 -8.32
C SER A 65 -1.90 1.91 -7.86
N PHE A 66 -2.22 3.19 -8.02
CA PHE A 66 -1.46 4.32 -7.52
C PHE A 66 -2.30 5.09 -6.50
N TYR A 67 -1.86 5.08 -5.25
CA TYR A 67 -2.52 5.71 -4.12
C TYR A 67 -1.80 7.02 -3.79
N LYS A 68 -2.49 8.16 -3.89
CA LYS A 68 -1.98 9.44 -3.39
C LYS A 68 -2.53 9.66 -1.99
N CYS A 69 -1.63 9.74 -1.02
CA CYS A 69 -1.98 9.77 0.38
C CYS A 69 -2.30 11.21 0.80
N THR A 70 -3.46 11.46 1.42
CA THR A 70 -3.75 12.79 1.96
C THR A 70 -3.13 13.00 3.33
N GLY A 71 -2.42 14.12 3.50
CA GLY A 71 -1.89 14.57 4.79
C GLY A 71 -0.37 14.44 4.91
N GLU A 72 0.19 13.48 4.19
CA GLU A 72 1.62 13.32 3.97
C GLU A 72 1.85 13.52 2.48
N SER A 73 2.93 14.18 2.05
CA SER A 73 3.28 14.32 0.63
C SER A 73 3.62 12.99 -0.06
N GLY A 74 3.15 11.87 0.51
CA GLY A 74 3.44 10.51 0.12
C GLY A 74 2.46 9.92 -0.87
N ALA A 75 2.91 8.84 -1.49
CA ALA A 75 2.09 8.03 -2.36
C ALA A 75 2.62 6.59 -2.36
N ARG A 76 1.79 5.65 -2.79
CA ARG A 76 2.15 4.24 -2.88
C ARG A 76 1.75 3.69 -4.24
N ILE A 77 2.59 2.83 -4.80
CA ILE A 77 2.31 2.13 -6.05
C ILE A 77 2.39 0.64 -5.77
N LYS A 78 1.39 -0.11 -6.21
CA LYS A 78 1.41 -1.57 -6.28
C LYS A 78 1.10 -2.01 -7.70
N VAL A 79 1.91 -2.87 -8.28
CA VAL A 79 1.77 -3.31 -9.67
C VAL A 79 2.08 -4.79 -9.80
N HIS A 80 1.17 -5.54 -10.42
CA HIS A 80 1.43 -6.89 -10.88
C HIS A 80 1.89 -6.84 -12.35
N LEU A 81 3.09 -7.35 -12.60
CA LEU A 81 3.75 -7.30 -13.90
C LEU A 81 3.99 -8.71 -14.43
N VAL A 82 3.66 -8.94 -15.71
CA VAL A 82 3.85 -10.20 -16.42
C VAL A 82 5.00 -10.08 -17.40
N SER A 83 5.94 -11.02 -17.36
CA SER A 83 7.09 -11.07 -18.27
C SER A 83 6.62 -11.20 -19.73
N ILE A 84 7.27 -10.45 -20.62
CA ILE A 84 6.97 -10.56 -22.06
C ILE A 84 7.53 -11.83 -22.70
N ASP A 85 8.51 -12.46 -22.05
CA ASP A 85 9.18 -13.67 -22.55
C ASP A 85 8.52 -14.95 -22.02
N ASP A 86 7.83 -14.85 -20.88
CA ASP A 86 7.17 -15.97 -20.20
C ASP A 86 5.93 -15.50 -19.43
N PRO A 87 4.70 -15.74 -19.93
CA PRO A 87 3.49 -15.26 -19.29
C PRO A 87 3.18 -15.96 -17.96
N ASP A 88 3.85 -17.08 -17.64
CA ASP A 88 3.71 -17.79 -16.38
C ASP A 88 4.73 -17.29 -15.33
N SER A 89 5.40 -16.16 -15.57
CA SER A 89 6.30 -15.53 -14.62
C SER A 89 6.32 -14.00 -14.72
N GLY A 90 6.80 -13.35 -13.66
CA GLY A 90 6.84 -11.89 -13.63
C GLY A 90 7.29 -11.33 -12.29
N TRP A 91 6.82 -10.13 -11.98
CA TRP A 91 7.17 -9.40 -10.77
C TRP A 91 5.97 -8.70 -10.14
N ASP A 92 5.92 -8.72 -8.81
CA ASP A 92 5.11 -7.83 -8.00
C ASP A 92 5.98 -6.66 -7.54
N LEU A 93 5.65 -5.46 -8.02
CA LEU A 93 6.34 -4.22 -7.68
C LEU A 93 5.55 -3.44 -6.64
N GLU A 94 6.25 -2.99 -5.62
CA GLU A 94 5.75 -2.01 -4.68
C GLU A 94 6.73 -0.84 -4.54
N LEU A 95 6.23 0.40 -4.60
CA LEU A 95 7.00 1.61 -4.33
C LEU A 95 6.30 2.45 -3.26
N ILE A 96 7.08 2.92 -2.30
CA ILE A 96 6.70 3.97 -1.36
C ILE A 96 7.36 5.28 -1.82
N LEU A 97 6.53 6.30 -1.94
CA LEU A 97 6.90 7.59 -2.47
C LEU A 97 6.66 8.67 -1.43
N ASP A 98 7.47 9.72 -1.46
CA ASP A 98 7.30 10.91 -0.63
C ASP A 98 7.64 12.18 -1.43
N SER A 99 7.46 13.33 -0.78
CA SER A 99 7.80 14.65 -1.28
C SER A 99 7.09 15.04 -2.58
N GLY A 100 5.86 14.53 -2.77
CA GLY A 100 4.94 14.91 -3.83
C GLY A 100 4.81 16.43 -3.94
N THR A 101 5.35 17.01 -5.00
CA THR A 101 5.42 18.46 -5.14
C THR A 101 5.26 18.93 -6.58
N ASP A 102 4.87 20.19 -6.77
CA ASP A 102 4.72 20.79 -8.10
C ASP A 102 6.09 21.15 -8.72
N TRP A 103 6.08 21.53 -10.00
CA TRP A 103 7.29 21.97 -10.70
C TRP A 103 7.98 23.16 -10.02
N THR A 104 7.22 24.10 -9.45
CA THR A 104 7.81 25.29 -8.82
C THR A 104 8.67 24.89 -7.63
N ASN A 105 8.22 23.95 -6.82
CA ASN A 105 8.98 23.45 -5.68
C ASN A 105 10.07 22.47 -6.11
N TRP A 106 9.81 21.59 -7.08
CA TRP A 106 10.80 20.64 -7.58
C TRP A 106 11.99 21.34 -8.26
N SER A 107 11.74 22.38 -9.06
CA SER A 107 12.79 23.13 -9.76
C SER A 107 13.59 24.09 -8.87
N ASN A 108 13.15 24.32 -7.63
CA ASN A 108 13.78 25.22 -6.66
C ASN A 108 14.43 24.48 -5.48
N GLN A 109 14.79 23.21 -5.65
CA GLN A 109 15.52 22.44 -4.64
C GLN A 109 16.95 22.99 -4.44
N ASP A 110 17.56 22.68 -3.29
CA ASP A 110 18.95 23.05 -2.98
C ASP A 110 19.99 22.28 -3.83
N PHE A 111 19.54 21.31 -4.61
CA PHE A 111 20.31 20.55 -5.59
C PHE A 111 19.73 20.74 -7.00
N PRO A 112 20.52 20.55 -8.08
CA PRO A 112 20.01 20.65 -9.44
C PRO A 112 18.93 19.61 -9.70
N THR A 113 17.83 20.03 -10.31
CA THR A 113 16.71 19.18 -10.71
C THR A 113 16.30 19.46 -12.14
N SER A 114 15.60 18.51 -12.75
CA SER A 114 14.97 18.62 -14.06
C SER A 114 13.79 17.66 -14.13
N TYR A 115 13.07 17.74 -15.25
CA TYR A 115 12.20 16.68 -15.73
C TYR A 115 12.85 16.03 -16.96
N VAL A 116 12.35 14.88 -17.40
CA VAL A 116 12.85 14.22 -18.59
C VAL A 116 11.81 14.16 -19.72
N ASP A 117 12.29 14.48 -20.91
CA ASP A 117 11.57 14.49 -22.18
C ASP A 117 12.54 14.04 -23.28
N ASP A 118 12.69 12.72 -23.42
CA ASP A 118 13.68 12.12 -24.32
C ASP A 118 13.37 12.40 -25.80
N PHE A 119 12.12 12.75 -26.11
CA PHE A 119 11.61 12.85 -27.48
C PHE A 119 11.16 14.26 -27.88
N GLY A 120 11.22 15.24 -26.96
CA GLY A 120 10.78 16.61 -27.24
C GLY A 120 9.26 16.73 -27.41
N ILE A 121 8.49 15.86 -26.75
CA ILE A 121 7.03 15.76 -26.89
C ILE A 121 6.30 16.61 -25.84
N VAL A 122 6.99 16.92 -24.75
CA VAL A 122 6.50 17.72 -23.63
C VAL A 122 6.85 19.18 -23.90
N ILE A 123 5.85 20.06 -23.87
CA ILE A 123 6.07 21.49 -24.11
C ILE A 123 5.97 22.25 -22.79
N ASP A 124 4.77 22.27 -22.22
CA ASP A 124 4.47 22.98 -20.97
C ASP A 124 3.79 22.04 -19.95
N GLU A 125 3.47 20.80 -20.34
CA GLU A 125 2.75 19.86 -19.47
C GLU A 125 3.53 19.53 -18.19
N TYR A 126 4.86 19.57 -18.24
CA TYR A 126 5.71 19.37 -17.07
C TYR A 126 5.46 20.40 -15.95
N LEU A 127 4.92 21.58 -16.26
CA LEU A 127 4.57 22.58 -15.26
C LEU A 127 3.42 22.14 -14.34
N ASP A 128 2.57 21.23 -14.84
CA ASP A 128 1.39 20.71 -14.15
C ASP A 128 1.61 19.31 -13.54
N TRP A 129 2.83 18.77 -13.65
CA TRP A 129 3.15 17.45 -13.08
C TRP A 129 3.34 17.50 -11.57
N THR A 130 3.12 16.34 -10.95
CA THR A 130 3.56 16.08 -9.58
C THR A 130 4.84 15.25 -9.60
N TYR A 131 5.81 15.65 -8.78
CA TYR A 131 7.12 15.04 -8.68
C TYR A 131 7.26 14.33 -7.34
N TYR A 132 7.63 13.04 -7.36
CA TYR A 132 7.79 12.21 -6.17
C TYR A 132 9.20 11.61 -6.08
N VAL A 133 9.66 11.38 -4.85
CA VAL A 133 10.90 10.66 -4.56
C VAL A 133 10.56 9.27 -4.05
N ILE A 134 11.27 8.25 -4.53
CA ILE A 134 11.15 6.88 -4.00
C ILE A 134 11.90 6.81 -2.68
N THR A 135 11.21 6.46 -1.60
CA THR A 135 11.83 6.29 -0.27
C THR A 135 12.18 4.83 -0.01
N SER A 136 11.37 3.90 -0.52
CA SER A 136 11.64 2.46 -0.53
C SER A 136 10.81 1.78 -1.61
N GLY A 137 11.18 0.54 -1.94
CA GLY A 137 10.35 -0.31 -2.78
C GLY A 137 10.85 -1.75 -2.82
N THR A 138 10.02 -2.63 -3.34
CA THR A 138 10.33 -4.06 -3.51
C THR A 138 9.92 -4.55 -4.88
N LEU A 139 10.65 -5.52 -5.41
CA LEU A 139 10.31 -6.34 -6.56
C LEU A 139 10.38 -7.79 -6.11
N ASN A 140 9.23 -8.44 -5.98
CA ASN A 140 9.15 -9.85 -5.63
C ASN A 140 8.82 -10.63 -6.91
N GLY A 141 9.63 -11.61 -7.25
CA GLY A 141 9.37 -12.44 -8.42
C GLY A 141 8.24 -13.43 -8.15
N TRP A 142 7.54 -13.85 -9.19
CA TRP A 142 6.56 -14.93 -9.13
C TRP A 142 6.75 -15.90 -10.30
N GLY A 143 6.17 -17.09 -10.18
CA GLY A 143 6.31 -18.16 -11.18
C GLY A 143 7.77 -18.60 -11.29
N ALA A 144 8.37 -18.43 -12.48
CA ALA A 144 9.77 -18.78 -12.70
C ALA A 144 10.78 -18.00 -11.82
N TRP A 145 10.35 -16.91 -11.20
CA TRP A 145 11.17 -16.01 -10.38
C TRP A 145 10.77 -16.00 -8.90
N GLU A 146 9.91 -16.92 -8.43
CA GLU A 146 9.24 -16.91 -7.11
C GLU A 146 10.16 -16.65 -5.90
N GLU A 147 11.42 -17.09 -5.96
CA GLU A 147 12.40 -16.90 -4.87
C GLU A 147 13.22 -15.60 -4.99
N SER A 148 12.99 -14.81 -6.02
CA SER A 148 13.71 -13.57 -6.27
C SER A 148 13.09 -12.44 -5.49
N GLN A 149 13.90 -11.74 -4.70
CA GLN A 149 13.48 -10.52 -4.01
C GLN A 149 14.55 -9.45 -4.20
N LEU A 150 14.12 -8.29 -4.71
CA LEU A 150 14.97 -7.13 -4.93
C LEU A 150 14.42 -5.94 -4.14
N SER A 151 15.31 -5.18 -3.52
CA SER A 151 15.01 -3.86 -2.98
C SER A 151 15.14 -2.82 -4.08
N VAL A 152 14.17 -1.90 -4.17
CA VAL A 152 14.14 -0.81 -5.14
C VAL A 152 14.57 0.49 -4.47
N ASN A 153 15.43 1.24 -5.15
CA ASN A 153 15.97 2.52 -4.70
C ASN A 153 15.74 3.60 -5.76
N HIS A 154 15.63 4.85 -5.31
CA HIS A 154 15.48 6.01 -6.19
C HIS A 154 16.66 6.17 -7.14
N ALA A 155 16.38 6.46 -8.41
CA ALA A 155 17.39 6.81 -9.38
C ALA A 155 17.00 8.05 -10.20
N PRO A 156 17.97 8.92 -10.54
CA PRO A 156 19.36 8.87 -10.11
C PRO A 156 19.52 9.21 -8.62
N ALA A 157 20.53 8.64 -7.95
CA ALA A 157 20.74 8.83 -6.50
C ALA A 157 21.03 10.29 -6.08
N ASN A 158 21.27 11.18 -7.04
CA ASN A 158 21.42 12.62 -6.80
C ASN A 158 20.11 13.40 -6.95
N TYR A 159 18.98 12.73 -7.17
CA TYR A 159 17.64 13.32 -7.31
C TYR A 159 17.52 14.31 -8.48
N TYR A 160 18.37 14.18 -9.52
CA TYR A 160 18.26 15.07 -10.68
C TYR A 160 16.92 14.92 -11.42
N TYR A 161 16.36 13.71 -11.40
CA TYR A 161 15.01 13.41 -11.87
C TYR A 161 14.21 12.77 -10.74
N ALA A 162 12.93 13.09 -10.67
CA ALA A 162 11.97 12.45 -9.77
C ALA A 162 11.14 11.41 -10.52
N MET A 163 10.27 10.71 -9.82
CA MET A 163 9.10 10.12 -10.45
C MET A 163 8.16 11.25 -10.90
N GLU A 164 7.71 11.19 -12.14
CA GLU A 164 6.89 12.21 -12.78
C GLU A 164 5.49 11.66 -12.99
N VAL A 165 4.47 12.40 -12.54
CA VAL A 165 3.06 12.02 -12.66
C VAL A 165 2.27 13.16 -13.29
N GLY A 166 1.62 12.91 -14.41
CA GLY A 166 0.92 13.94 -15.15
C GLY A 166 0.55 13.59 -16.59
N VAL A 167 -0.06 14.54 -17.29
CA VAL A 167 -0.36 14.41 -18.73
C VAL A 167 0.93 14.31 -19.52
N LYS A 168 1.05 13.30 -20.39
CA LYS A 168 2.26 12.94 -21.15
C LYS A 168 3.46 12.51 -20.31
N ALA A 169 3.32 12.41 -18.98
CA ALA A 169 4.46 12.10 -18.12
C ALA A 169 5.05 10.72 -18.41
N ASN A 170 4.27 9.74 -18.88
CA ASN A 170 4.85 8.44 -19.24
C ASN A 170 5.75 8.48 -20.50
N GLY A 171 5.72 9.55 -21.30
CA GLY A 171 6.52 9.69 -22.52
C GLY A 171 6.11 8.80 -23.70
N HIS A 172 5.02 8.03 -23.60
CA HIS A 172 4.56 7.08 -24.62
C HIS A 172 3.24 7.47 -25.30
N ASN A 173 2.40 8.27 -24.63
CA ASN A 173 1.16 8.77 -25.21
C ASN A 173 0.73 10.14 -24.65
N SER A 174 -0.40 10.64 -25.14
CA SER A 174 -0.97 11.94 -24.76
C SER A 174 -1.81 11.92 -23.48
N GLY A 175 -1.99 10.75 -22.87
CA GLY A 175 -2.82 10.53 -21.69
C GLY A 175 -2.15 10.93 -20.36
N PHE A 176 -2.89 10.73 -19.27
CA PHE A 176 -2.38 10.86 -17.92
C PHE A 176 -1.59 9.61 -17.56
N GLY A 177 -0.39 9.79 -17.03
CA GLY A 177 0.50 8.66 -16.76
C GLY A 177 1.60 9.00 -15.78
N ALA A 178 2.49 8.03 -15.60
CA ALA A 178 3.65 8.18 -14.75
C ALA A 178 4.90 7.55 -15.37
N ARG A 179 6.06 8.09 -15.01
CA ARG A 179 7.35 7.46 -15.28
C ARG A 179 8.31 7.61 -14.11
N VAL A 180 9.21 6.66 -13.98
CA VAL A 180 10.33 6.76 -13.03
C VAL A 180 11.52 5.93 -13.49
N TRP A 181 12.72 6.42 -13.16
CA TRP A 181 13.92 5.61 -13.17
C TRP A 181 14.22 5.11 -11.76
N MET A 182 14.62 3.86 -11.68
CA MET A 182 14.92 3.22 -10.40
C MET A 182 16.06 2.23 -10.55
N THR A 183 16.78 2.00 -9.45
CA THR A 183 17.81 0.97 -9.35
C THR A 183 17.33 -0.09 -8.39
N HIS A 184 17.71 -1.33 -8.65
CA HIS A 184 17.39 -2.45 -7.78
C HIS A 184 18.65 -2.97 -7.11
N GLU A 185 18.52 -3.70 -6.02
CA GLU A 185 19.59 -4.46 -5.39
C GLU A 185 19.02 -5.74 -4.81
N GLY A 186 19.69 -6.87 -5.04
CA GLY A 186 19.25 -8.18 -4.54
C GLY A 186 19.76 -9.31 -5.41
N THR A 187 19.14 -10.48 -5.23
CA THR A 187 19.50 -11.70 -5.96
C THR A 187 18.31 -12.18 -6.78
N VAL A 188 18.57 -12.50 -8.06
CA VAL A 188 17.59 -13.13 -8.95
C VAL A 188 17.91 -14.61 -9.06
N TYR A 189 16.90 -15.45 -8.87
CA TYR A 189 16.96 -16.91 -8.95
C TYR A 189 16.11 -17.41 -10.11
N ASN A 190 16.57 -18.44 -10.80
CA ASN A 190 15.76 -19.18 -11.78
C ASN A 190 14.94 -20.29 -11.07
N PRO A 191 14.07 -21.02 -11.81
CA PRO A 191 13.29 -22.13 -11.24
C PRO A 191 14.13 -23.27 -10.64
N ASP A 192 15.39 -23.40 -11.05
CA ASP A 192 16.33 -24.39 -10.52
C ASP A 192 17.06 -23.88 -9.26
N PHE A 193 16.62 -22.76 -8.68
CA PHE A 193 17.24 -22.06 -7.54
C PHE A 193 18.70 -21.66 -7.78
N GLN A 194 19.08 -21.52 -9.04
CA GLN A 194 20.39 -21.05 -9.43
C GLN A 194 20.36 -19.53 -9.50
N MET A 195 21.36 -18.90 -8.88
CA MET A 195 21.59 -17.46 -8.99
C MET A 195 21.85 -17.09 -10.45
N VAL A 196 20.98 -16.25 -11.02
CA VAL A 196 21.08 -15.76 -12.40
C VAL A 196 21.87 -14.45 -12.46
N THR A 197 21.80 -13.63 -11.40
CA THR A 197 22.52 -12.36 -11.32
C THR A 197 23.04 -12.12 -9.90
N GLU A 198 24.31 -11.78 -9.78
CA GLU A 198 24.99 -11.39 -8.53
C GLU A 198 25.14 -9.86 -8.52
N ASN A 199 24.74 -9.19 -7.43
CA ASN A 199 24.79 -7.73 -7.27
C ASN A 199 24.08 -6.96 -8.39
N ALA A 200 22.77 -7.19 -8.52
CA ALA A 200 21.95 -6.54 -9.52
C ALA A 200 21.72 -5.04 -9.21
N SER A 201 22.76 -4.20 -9.09
CA SER A 201 22.63 -2.73 -9.21
C SER A 201 22.31 -2.40 -10.67
N VAL A 202 21.10 -2.78 -11.06
CA VAL A 202 20.59 -2.73 -12.42
C VAL A 202 19.63 -1.57 -12.46
N GLY A 203 19.91 -0.62 -13.35
CA GLY A 203 18.95 0.43 -13.67
C GLY A 203 17.72 -0.16 -14.33
N SER A 204 16.60 0.52 -14.14
CA SER A 204 15.36 0.20 -14.83
C SER A 204 14.53 1.47 -15.05
N SER A 205 13.53 1.33 -15.91
CA SER A 205 12.52 2.35 -16.12
C SER A 205 11.14 1.73 -15.98
N LEU A 206 10.23 2.46 -15.34
CA LEU A 206 8.83 2.14 -15.23
C LEU A 206 8.00 3.21 -15.95
N TYR A 207 7.04 2.78 -16.75
CA TYR A 207 6.08 3.64 -17.47
C TYR A 207 4.67 3.12 -17.22
N LEU A 208 3.77 4.01 -16.78
CA LEU A 208 2.42 3.65 -16.36
C LEU A 208 1.40 4.54 -17.05
N ASP A 209 0.33 3.93 -17.55
CA ASP A 209 -0.89 4.60 -17.96
C ASP A 209 -1.84 4.65 -16.76
N LEU A 210 -2.32 5.85 -16.39
CA LEU A 210 -3.11 6.05 -15.19
C LEU A 210 -4.54 6.50 -15.54
N ALA A 211 -5.51 5.91 -14.86
CA ALA A 211 -6.90 6.34 -14.91
C ALA A 211 -7.11 7.66 -14.13
N GLU A 212 -8.33 8.20 -14.25
CA GLU A 212 -8.78 9.32 -13.42
C GLU A 212 -8.82 8.88 -11.94
N SER A 213 -8.46 9.79 -11.02
CA SER A 213 -8.47 9.47 -9.60
C SER A 213 -9.88 9.46 -9.03
N ILE A 214 -10.13 8.51 -8.13
CA ILE A 214 -11.31 8.47 -7.28
C ILE A 214 -10.90 8.65 -5.82
N ILE A 215 -11.75 9.32 -5.03
CA ILE A 215 -11.52 9.44 -3.58
C ILE A 215 -12.06 8.18 -2.91
N VAL A 216 -11.21 7.52 -2.15
CA VAL A 216 -11.56 6.39 -1.28
C VAL A 216 -11.47 6.81 0.18
N ASP A 217 -12.48 6.42 0.96
CA ASP A 217 -12.53 6.65 2.40
C ASP A 217 -11.78 5.50 3.10
N GLU A 218 -10.87 5.86 4.00
CA GLU A 218 -10.05 4.90 4.77
C GLU A 218 -10.56 4.83 6.21
N HIS A 219 -10.93 3.63 6.67
CA HIS A 219 -11.38 3.43 8.04
C HIS A 219 -10.25 2.91 8.94
N PHE A 220 -9.36 3.79 9.38
CA PHE A 220 -8.08 3.35 9.95
C PHE A 220 -8.07 2.99 11.45
N VAL A 221 -9.18 3.12 12.18
CA VAL A 221 -9.15 3.01 13.65
C VAL A 221 -9.41 1.58 14.11
N LEU A 222 -8.42 0.96 14.78
CA LEU A 222 -8.65 -0.24 15.58
C LEU A 222 -9.44 0.12 16.86
N PRO A 223 -10.46 -0.66 17.28
CA PRO A 223 -11.16 -0.41 18.53
C PRO A 223 -10.19 -0.47 19.72
N SER A 224 -10.47 0.27 20.79
CA SER A 224 -9.67 0.16 22.02
C SER A 224 -10.02 -1.13 22.75
N THR A 225 -9.06 -2.03 22.92
CA THR A 225 -9.33 -3.35 23.50
C THR A 225 -8.85 -3.45 24.94
N THR A 226 -9.56 -4.25 25.72
CA THR A 226 -9.21 -4.63 27.10
C THR A 226 -9.01 -6.13 27.14
N ASP A 227 -8.07 -6.62 27.95
CA ASP A 227 -7.82 -8.05 28.14
C ASP A 227 -9.12 -8.83 28.39
N VAL A 228 -9.31 -9.93 27.66
CA VAL A 228 -10.55 -10.72 27.69
C VAL A 228 -10.31 -12.04 28.44
N MET A 229 -11.15 -12.32 29.43
CA MET A 229 -11.13 -13.55 30.23
C MET A 229 -12.38 -14.38 29.92
N ILE A 230 -12.20 -15.58 29.37
CA ILE A 230 -13.32 -16.44 28.93
C ILE A 230 -13.25 -17.81 29.63
N PRO A 231 -14.34 -18.29 30.26
CA PRO A 231 -14.42 -19.67 30.73
C PRO A 231 -14.60 -20.65 29.58
N PHE A 232 -13.90 -21.80 29.61
CA PHE A 232 -13.97 -22.82 28.54
C PHE A 232 -15.40 -23.35 28.26
N CYS A 233 -16.27 -23.36 29.28
CA CYS A 233 -17.65 -23.86 29.21
C CYS A 233 -18.62 -22.95 28.42
N VAL A 234 -18.16 -21.81 27.90
CA VAL A 234 -18.96 -20.85 27.13
C VAL A 234 -18.46 -20.67 25.69
N LEU A 235 -17.42 -21.42 25.29
CA LEU A 235 -16.85 -21.35 23.95
C LEU A 235 -17.69 -22.19 22.99
N GLU A 236 -18.57 -21.53 22.22
CA GLU A 236 -19.10 -22.09 20.96
C GLU A 236 -18.45 -21.41 19.76
N ASP A 237 -18.15 -20.10 19.84
CA ASP A 237 -17.22 -19.31 19.02
C ASP A 237 -17.01 -17.97 19.74
N PHE A 238 -15.85 -17.30 19.61
CA PHE A 238 -15.64 -15.96 20.17
C PHE A 238 -15.73 -14.90 19.07
N GLU A 239 -16.85 -14.19 19.04
CA GLU A 239 -17.04 -13.02 18.18
C GLU A 239 -16.36 -11.80 18.80
N TYR A 240 -15.46 -11.19 18.05
CA TYR A 240 -14.84 -9.92 18.41
C TYR A 240 -15.75 -8.77 18.00
N ASP A 241 -16.44 -8.17 18.97
CA ASP A 241 -17.25 -6.98 18.71
C ASP A 241 -16.34 -5.83 18.21
N GLU A 242 -16.72 -5.26 17.05
CA GLU A 242 -16.26 -3.95 16.53
C GLU A 242 -14.93 -3.88 15.77
N ILE A 243 -14.48 -4.96 15.10
CA ILE A 243 -13.53 -4.83 13.97
C ILE A 243 -14.26 -5.26 12.69
N ILE A 244 -14.75 -4.28 11.92
CA ILE A 244 -15.33 -4.51 10.60
C ILE A 244 -14.25 -4.13 9.57
N PRO A 245 -13.69 -5.08 8.80
CA PRO A 245 -12.75 -4.76 7.73
C PRO A 245 -13.44 -3.86 6.69
N SER A 246 -12.90 -2.67 6.45
CA SER A 246 -13.31 -1.86 5.29
C SER A 246 -12.67 -2.42 4.02
N GLU A 247 -13.32 -2.23 2.87
CA GLU A 247 -12.80 -2.62 1.54
C GLU A 247 -11.38 -2.08 1.24
N ASN A 248 -10.94 -1.03 1.95
CA ASN A 248 -9.71 -0.29 1.66
C ASN A 248 -8.60 -0.49 2.70
N ASN A 249 -8.73 -1.44 3.62
CA ASN A 249 -7.68 -1.74 4.59
C ASN A 249 -7.24 -3.20 4.49
N ASN A 250 -5.97 -3.45 4.80
CA ASN A 250 -5.45 -4.80 4.99
C ASN A 250 -5.37 -5.09 6.49
N ILE A 251 -6.16 -6.06 6.96
CA ILE A 251 -6.14 -6.50 8.36
C ILE A 251 -5.41 -7.84 8.43
N SER A 252 -4.33 -7.89 9.21
CA SER A 252 -3.61 -9.14 9.46
C SER A 252 -3.49 -9.42 10.95
N ILE A 253 -3.56 -10.70 11.32
CA ILE A 253 -3.49 -11.13 12.72
C ILE A 253 -2.43 -12.20 12.87
N GLU A 254 -1.49 -11.98 13.77
CA GLU A 254 -0.45 -12.95 14.11
C GLU A 254 -0.62 -13.44 15.55
N GLN A 255 -0.68 -14.75 15.75
CA GLN A 255 -0.61 -15.34 17.08
C GLN A 255 0.86 -15.41 17.51
N ILE A 256 1.22 -14.64 18.54
CA ILE A 256 2.60 -14.56 19.05
C ILE A 256 2.82 -15.38 20.34
N GLY A 257 1.78 -16.06 20.82
CA GLY A 257 1.86 -17.03 21.91
C GLY A 257 0.50 -17.68 22.22
N GLY A 258 0.51 -18.93 22.71
CA GLY A 258 -0.72 -19.69 23.01
C GLY A 258 -0.72 -21.08 22.37
N CYS A 259 -1.90 -21.72 22.26
CA CYS A 259 -2.09 -22.92 21.44
C CYS A 259 -2.99 -22.60 20.23
N ASP A 260 -3.03 -23.51 19.25
CA ASP A 260 -3.72 -23.34 17.96
C ASP A 260 -5.11 -22.73 18.11
N ALA A 261 -5.37 -21.67 17.32
CA ALA A 261 -6.67 -21.03 17.17
C ALA A 261 -6.96 -20.86 15.67
N SER A 262 -8.20 -21.04 15.28
CA SER A 262 -8.65 -20.79 13.91
C SER A 262 -9.27 -19.39 13.83
N LEU A 263 -9.02 -18.68 12.74
CA LEU A 263 -9.50 -17.31 12.53
C LEU A 263 -10.36 -17.24 11.27
N TYR A 264 -11.47 -16.52 11.37
CA TYR A 264 -12.34 -16.21 10.24
C TYR A 264 -12.56 -14.69 10.17
N LEU A 265 -12.32 -14.13 8.98
CA LEU A 265 -12.59 -12.74 8.63
C LEU A 265 -13.51 -12.72 7.42
N GLU A 266 -14.62 -11.99 7.52
CA GLU A 266 -15.52 -11.74 6.40
C GLU A 266 -15.74 -10.23 6.27
N MET A 267 -15.82 -9.75 5.03
CA MET A 267 -15.99 -8.34 4.73
C MET A 267 -17.34 -7.85 5.26
N ASN A 268 -17.35 -6.69 5.93
CA ASN A 268 -18.54 -6.13 6.58
C ASN A 268 -19.12 -6.95 7.75
N GLU A 269 -18.43 -8.00 8.21
CA GLU A 269 -18.83 -8.82 9.35
C GLU A 269 -17.80 -8.71 10.50
N PRO A 270 -18.19 -8.97 11.76
CA PRO A 270 -17.26 -9.03 12.88
C PRO A 270 -16.22 -10.14 12.69
N MET A 271 -15.00 -9.89 13.15
CA MET A 271 -13.96 -10.91 13.26
C MET A 271 -14.40 -12.04 14.20
N VAL A 272 -14.20 -13.30 13.77
CA VAL A 272 -14.52 -14.48 14.59
C VAL A 272 -13.26 -15.28 14.86
N ILE A 273 -12.97 -15.53 16.15
CA ILE A 273 -11.87 -16.40 16.60
C ILE A 273 -12.48 -17.68 17.17
N SER A 274 -12.11 -18.82 16.63
CA SER A 274 -12.58 -20.14 17.05
C SER A 274 -11.42 -21.04 17.52
N ASP A 275 -11.78 -22.19 18.11
CA ASP A 275 -10.84 -23.22 18.57
C ASP A 275 -9.82 -22.79 19.65
N LEU A 276 -10.12 -21.73 20.41
CA LEU A 276 -9.24 -21.26 21.48
C LEU A 276 -8.97 -22.34 22.55
N SER A 277 -7.70 -22.67 22.74
CA SER A 277 -7.25 -23.60 23.78
C SER A 277 -7.11 -22.92 25.16
N ILE A 278 -7.21 -23.73 26.22
CA ILE A 278 -7.03 -23.29 27.61
C ILE A 278 -5.60 -22.77 27.82
N GLY A 279 -5.47 -21.56 28.35
CA GLY A 279 -4.20 -20.87 28.49
C GLY A 279 -4.30 -19.40 28.11
N THR A 280 -3.14 -18.75 28.02
CA THR A 280 -3.02 -17.36 27.55
C THR A 280 -2.67 -17.39 26.07
N ASN A 281 -3.55 -16.85 25.25
CA ASN A 281 -3.37 -16.66 23.81
C ASN A 281 -3.14 -15.16 23.55
N VAL A 282 -2.10 -14.83 22.80
CA VAL A 282 -1.71 -13.45 22.49
C VAL A 282 -1.72 -13.28 20.98
N PHE A 283 -2.50 -12.30 20.52
CA PHE A 283 -2.67 -11.94 19.13
C PHE A 283 -2.17 -10.52 18.90
N VAL A 284 -1.52 -10.29 17.76
CA VAL A 284 -1.23 -8.95 17.25
C VAL A 284 -2.18 -8.73 16.08
N ILE A 285 -3.08 -7.76 16.21
CA ILE A 285 -3.95 -7.30 15.14
C ILE A 285 -3.26 -6.09 14.51
N SER A 286 -3.04 -6.15 13.21
CA SER A 286 -2.52 -5.04 12.42
C SER A 286 -3.59 -4.58 11.44
N ASN A 287 -3.72 -3.26 11.29
CA ASN A 287 -4.56 -2.63 10.29
C ASN A 287 -3.68 -1.70 9.47
N GLU A 288 -3.48 -2.01 8.18
CA GLU A 288 -2.69 -1.21 7.26
C GLU A 288 -3.63 -0.51 6.26
N ASP A 289 -3.47 0.80 6.08
CA ASP A 289 -4.20 1.55 5.06
C ASP A 289 -3.58 1.39 3.65
N LEU A 290 -4.21 1.98 2.64
CA LEU A 290 -3.71 1.96 1.26
C LEU A 290 -2.37 2.69 1.11
N CYS A 291 -2.01 3.53 2.07
CA CYS A 291 -0.79 4.32 2.11
C CYS A 291 0.37 3.63 2.85
N GLY A 292 0.13 2.47 3.46
CA GLY A 292 1.12 1.73 4.21
C GLY A 292 1.33 2.22 5.64
N ASN A 293 0.48 3.14 6.12
CA ASN A 293 0.40 3.39 7.55
C ASN A 293 -0.23 2.16 8.19
N TYR A 294 0.31 1.72 9.33
CA TYR A 294 -0.23 0.59 10.06
C TYR A 294 -0.40 0.93 11.54
N GLU A 295 -1.51 0.49 12.11
CA GLU A 295 -1.70 0.42 13.56
C GLU A 295 -1.62 -1.04 13.99
N GLU A 296 -0.93 -1.29 15.11
CA GLU A 296 -0.91 -2.59 15.76
C GLU A 296 -1.55 -2.52 17.13
N GLN A 297 -2.28 -3.57 17.47
CA GLN A 297 -2.80 -3.77 18.80
C GLN A 297 -2.57 -5.20 19.25
N THR A 298 -2.07 -5.35 20.47
CA THR A 298 -1.93 -6.65 21.11
C THR A 298 -3.21 -6.98 21.88
N VAL A 299 -3.82 -8.12 21.57
CA VAL A 299 -4.98 -8.65 22.26
C VAL A 299 -4.57 -9.91 23.01
N THR A 300 -4.78 -9.92 24.32
CA THR A 300 -4.56 -11.10 25.16
C THR A 300 -5.90 -11.73 25.52
N ILE A 301 -6.10 -12.99 25.12
CA ILE A 301 -7.26 -13.80 25.48
C ILE A 301 -6.80 -14.89 26.45
N THR A 302 -7.30 -14.85 27.68
CA THR A 302 -7.04 -15.90 28.66
C THR A 302 -8.26 -16.81 28.77
N VAL A 303 -8.11 -18.04 28.29
CA VAL A 303 -9.11 -19.10 28.44
C VAL A 303 -8.82 -19.85 29.72
N ILE A 304 -9.78 -19.84 30.66
CA ILE A 304 -9.66 -20.54 31.94
C ILE A 304 -10.51 -21.81 31.95
N ALA A 305 -9.98 -22.84 32.59
CA ALA A 305 -10.69 -24.06 32.90
C ALA A 305 -11.99 -23.77 33.67
N CYS A 306 -13.03 -24.56 33.42
CA CYS A 306 -14.22 -24.50 34.26
C CYS A 306 -13.85 -24.92 35.70
N PRO A 307 -14.49 -24.33 36.74
CA PRO A 307 -14.24 -24.73 38.11
C PRO A 307 -14.54 -26.22 38.31
N GLY A 308 -13.51 -27.04 38.54
CA GLY A 308 -13.65 -28.46 38.88
C GLY A 308 -13.04 -29.48 37.90
N GLU A 309 -12.40 -29.06 36.81
CA GLU A 309 -11.67 -29.95 35.90
C GLU A 309 -10.14 -29.85 36.08
N GLU A 310 -9.45 -31.00 36.13
CA GLU A 310 -7.99 -31.10 36.00
C GLU A 310 -7.62 -31.18 34.52
N ILE A 311 -6.63 -30.39 34.10
CA ILE A 311 -6.16 -30.35 32.70
C ILE A 311 -4.69 -30.72 32.67
N GLU A 312 -4.34 -31.66 31.79
CA GLU A 312 -2.96 -31.92 31.39
C GLU A 312 -2.64 -31.11 30.14
N CYS A 313 -1.87 -30.03 30.28
CA CYS A 313 -1.28 -29.34 29.14
C CYS A 313 0.05 -30.02 28.77
N SER A 314 0.20 -30.42 27.50
CA SER A 314 1.50 -30.82 26.95
C SER A 314 2.12 -29.63 26.22
N PRO A 315 3.41 -29.30 26.40
CA PRO A 315 4.04 -28.16 25.73
C PRO A 315 4.24 -28.43 24.24
N PHE A 316 4.00 -27.42 23.40
CA PHE A 316 4.28 -27.45 21.95
C PHE A 316 5.47 -26.55 21.56
N THR A 317 6.02 -26.80 20.36
CA THR A 317 7.18 -26.18 19.73
C THR A 317 6.73 -25.42 18.48
N ALA A 318 6.79 -24.09 18.49
CA ALA A 318 6.27 -23.19 17.46
C ALA A 318 6.66 -23.56 16.00
N GLY A 319 5.70 -23.44 15.07
CA GLY A 319 5.88 -23.46 13.62
C GLY A 319 5.39 -22.17 12.98
N LEU A 320 6.03 -21.74 11.88
CA LEU A 320 5.70 -20.53 11.11
C LEU A 320 4.56 -20.82 10.15
N ASP A 321 3.32 -20.52 10.53
CA ASP A 321 2.20 -20.41 9.58
C ASP A 321 1.71 -18.96 9.58
N LYS A 322 2.17 -18.19 8.59
CA LYS A 322 1.66 -16.84 8.30
C LYS A 322 0.36 -17.01 7.50
N LEU A 323 -0.77 -16.69 8.11
CA LEU A 323 -2.05 -16.60 7.37
C LEU A 323 -2.15 -15.19 6.79
N LEU A 324 -1.76 -15.01 5.52
CA LEU A 324 -2.11 -13.84 4.73
C LEU A 324 -3.48 -14.08 4.09
N LEU A 325 -4.48 -13.27 4.43
CA LEU A 325 -5.72 -13.19 3.67
C LEU A 325 -5.67 -11.91 2.82
N ASP A 326 -5.69 -12.09 1.50
CA ASP A 326 -5.89 -11.02 0.53
C ASP A 326 -7.36 -10.57 0.58
N CYS A 327 -7.61 -9.31 0.97
CA CYS A 327 -8.93 -8.69 0.97
C CYS A 327 -9.35 -8.32 -0.46
N GLY A 328 -9.51 -9.35 -1.29
CA GLY A 328 -10.27 -9.41 -2.54
C GLY A 328 -10.35 -8.13 -3.37
N GLY A 329 -9.43 -8.00 -4.32
CA GLY A 329 -9.69 -7.25 -5.55
C GLY A 329 -10.87 -7.87 -6.32
N ILE A 330 -11.74 -7.00 -6.85
CA ILE A 330 -12.86 -7.34 -7.73
C ILE A 330 -12.41 -8.17 -8.94
N ASN A 331 -12.57 -9.50 -8.86
CA ASN A 331 -12.60 -10.37 -10.03
C ASN A 331 -14.04 -10.56 -10.49
N GLU A 332 -14.53 -9.65 -11.33
CA GLU A 332 -15.67 -9.94 -12.20
C GLU A 332 -15.25 -10.96 -13.27
N ALA A 333 -15.41 -12.26 -13.00
CA ALA A 333 -15.56 -13.26 -14.06
C ALA A 333 -16.22 -14.58 -13.59
N LEU A 334 -17.48 -14.71 -14.00
CA LEU A 334 -18.14 -15.93 -14.51
C LEU A 334 -18.66 -16.99 -13.51
N LEU A 335 -19.91 -16.73 -13.12
CA LEU A 335 -21.02 -17.67 -13.23
C LEU A 335 -20.91 -18.60 -14.47
N GLN A 336 -20.91 -19.91 -14.24
CA GLN A 336 -21.66 -20.95 -14.96
C GLN A 336 -21.46 -22.25 -14.15
N ALA A 337 -22.43 -22.73 -13.36
CA ALA A 337 -23.66 -23.40 -13.78
C ALA A 337 -23.42 -24.42 -14.91
N ASP A 338 -23.07 -25.64 -14.51
CA ASP A 338 -23.84 -26.86 -14.79
C ASP A 338 -23.62 -27.91 -13.67
#